data_AF-A0A971BAG2-F1
#
_entry.id   AF-A0A971BAG2-F1
#
_cell.length_a   1.000
_cell.length_b   1.000
_cell.length_c   1.000
_cell.angle_alpha   90.00
_cell.angle_beta   90.00
_cell.angle_gamma   90.00
#
_symmetry.space_group_name_H-M   'P 1'
#
loop_
_entity.id
_entity.type
_entity.pdbx_description
1 polymer ?
#
loop_
_entity_poly.entity_id
_entity_poly.type
_entity_poly.pdbx_seq_one_letter_code
_entity_poly.pdbx_strand_id
1 'polypeptide(L)'
;MKLYSTLIAALLLTGSLQAQVISLPLSEATTPLDGLLYALPKTQLDITVTVRRTKQTPGPYALYAERYLGINEVIQSEQISHELVKITANPVAVPDTKLRFVIMPDPKAKEAPTISLSPEGFLLGCNVDKQACHTGCKPANRPQKSTETPEYQTKASSTFTRDMQQATSTAKLAELAAAQLFNLRETRLSLLHQETEHTPADGASYKLLLAEINRMETYYLELFTGSTETVETQHRLTFEPKKEEEVVLCRFNRQQGLVDKNDLSGEPVLINVSNTYAPALESVKRSIDKKAKPVGLYYRMPALTTIKITDDQRVYWKSTVQVAQLGSVSSLPSNQTRSAALCPLTGALLKAGL
;
A
#
# COMPACT_ATOMS: atom_id res chain seq x y z
N MET A 1 42.16 47.59 -61.73
CA MET A 1 42.32 47.83 -60.29
C MET A 1 40.94 47.89 -59.66
N LYS A 2 40.76 47.20 -58.53
CA LYS A 2 39.48 46.79 -57.94
C LYS A 2 38.66 47.98 -57.41
N LEU A 3 37.39 48.07 -57.79
CA LEU A 3 36.37 48.86 -57.07
C LEU A 3 35.59 47.91 -56.14
N TYR A 4 35.63 48.21 -54.85
CA TYR A 4 34.86 47.55 -53.80
C TYR A 4 33.39 47.98 -53.90
N SER A 5 32.50 47.03 -54.17
CA SER A 5 31.05 47.18 -53.98
C SER A 5 30.68 46.55 -52.64
N THR A 6 30.02 47.36 -51.82
CA THR A 6 29.57 47.09 -50.45
C THR A 6 28.52 45.97 -50.38
N LEU A 7 28.79 44.92 -49.60
CA LEU A 7 27.83 43.88 -49.27
C LEU A 7 27.48 44.00 -47.77
N ILE A 8 26.41 44.74 -47.48
CA ILE A 8 25.80 44.79 -46.14
C ILE A 8 24.92 43.53 -46.01
N ALA A 9 25.47 42.50 -45.38
CA ALA A 9 24.69 41.36 -44.92
C ALA A 9 23.88 41.80 -43.70
N ALA A 10 22.60 42.14 -43.91
CA ALA A 10 21.64 42.31 -42.85
C ALA A 10 21.42 40.95 -42.17
N LEU A 11 22.10 40.74 -41.04
CA LEU A 11 21.88 39.64 -40.11
C LEU A 11 20.49 39.83 -39.50
N LEU A 12 19.46 39.27 -40.16
CA LEU A 12 18.14 39.07 -39.59
C LEU A 12 18.27 38.13 -38.39
N LEU A 13 18.41 38.73 -37.21
CA LEU A 13 18.19 38.06 -35.94
C LEU A 13 16.69 37.77 -35.82
N THR A 14 16.23 36.71 -36.47
CA THR A 14 14.89 36.16 -36.21
C THR A 14 14.91 35.49 -34.84
N GLY A 15 14.75 36.29 -33.79
CA GLY A 15 14.39 35.77 -32.48
C GLY A 15 13.03 35.08 -32.59
N SER A 16 13.02 33.74 -32.49
CA SER A 16 11.80 32.98 -32.33
C SER A 16 11.19 33.32 -30.96
N LEU A 17 10.21 34.23 -30.96
CA LEU A 17 9.30 34.40 -29.82
C LEU A 17 8.35 33.20 -29.78
N GLN A 18 8.69 32.19 -28.99
CA GLN A 18 7.90 30.98 -28.78
C GLN A 18 7.14 30.96 -27.45
N ALA A 19 6.14 30.08 -27.41
CA ALA A 19 5.00 29.95 -26.50
C ALA A 19 5.25 30.34 -25.03
N GLN A 20 4.56 31.39 -24.58
CA GLN A 20 4.49 31.79 -23.17
C GLN A 20 3.19 31.28 -22.53
N VAL A 21 3.28 30.79 -21.30
CA VAL A 21 2.16 30.23 -20.53
C VAL A 21 1.71 31.22 -19.46
N ILE A 22 0.42 31.55 -19.45
CA ILE A 22 -0.24 32.33 -18.40
C ILE A 22 -1.10 31.37 -17.59
N SER A 23 -0.96 31.36 -16.26
CA SER A 23 -1.88 30.61 -15.40
C SER A 23 -2.55 31.47 -14.34
N LEU A 24 -3.85 31.23 -14.13
CA LEU A 24 -4.69 31.96 -13.18
C LEU A 24 -5.24 31.03 -12.10
N PRO A 25 -5.29 31.45 -10.81
CA PRO A 25 -5.96 30.69 -9.77
C PRO A 25 -7.48 30.67 -10.01
N LEU A 26 -8.10 29.48 -9.90
CA LEU A 26 -9.53 29.29 -10.20
C LEU A 26 -10.48 29.91 -9.15
N SER A 27 -9.98 30.28 -7.96
CA SER A 27 -10.80 30.85 -6.87
C SER A 27 -11.47 32.19 -7.22
N GLU A 28 -11.17 32.78 -8.39
CA GLU A 28 -11.67 34.10 -8.83
C GLU A 28 -12.35 34.06 -10.22
N ALA A 29 -12.58 32.87 -10.81
CA ALA A 29 -13.14 32.75 -12.16
C ALA A 29 -14.69 32.70 -12.16
N THR A 30 -15.33 33.82 -12.50
CA THR A 30 -16.80 33.93 -12.68
C THR A 30 -17.21 33.78 -14.16
N THR A 31 -16.28 33.41 -15.04
CA THR A 31 -16.48 33.32 -16.49
C THR A 31 -16.08 31.93 -17.01
N PRO A 32 -16.71 31.41 -18.08
CA PRO A 32 -16.18 30.23 -18.76
C PRO A 32 -14.77 30.58 -19.25
N LEU A 33 -13.75 29.99 -18.63
CA LEU A 33 -12.36 30.18 -19.03
C LEU A 33 -12.06 29.19 -20.16
N ASP A 34 -11.79 29.70 -21.36
CA ASP A 34 -11.17 28.92 -22.44
C ASP A 34 -9.71 28.63 -22.05
N GLY A 35 -9.48 27.49 -21.39
CA GLY A 35 -8.14 27.10 -20.96
C GLY A 35 -8.05 25.71 -20.34
N LEU A 36 -6.82 25.23 -20.18
CA LEU A 36 -6.54 23.90 -19.64
C LEU A 36 -6.48 23.94 -18.12
N LEU A 37 -7.39 23.24 -17.45
CA LEU A 37 -7.43 23.13 -15.99
C LEU A 37 -6.39 22.13 -15.47
N TYR A 38 -5.60 22.54 -14.49
CA TYR A 38 -4.73 21.63 -13.72
C TYR A 38 -4.82 21.92 -12.22
N ALA A 39 -4.56 20.89 -11.42
CA ALA A 39 -4.49 21.01 -9.96
C ALA A 39 -3.07 20.73 -9.47
N LEU A 40 -2.67 21.40 -8.39
CA LEU A 40 -1.45 21.02 -7.70
C LEU A 40 -1.71 19.82 -6.78
N PRO A 41 -0.80 18.82 -6.74
CA PRO A 41 -0.98 17.64 -5.92
C PRO A 41 -0.90 17.96 -4.42
N LYS A 42 -1.68 17.23 -3.63
CA LYS A 42 -1.62 17.14 -2.18
C LYS A 42 -1.21 15.72 -1.83
N THR A 43 -0.30 15.57 -0.87
CA THR A 43 0.18 14.25 -0.47
C THR A 43 -0.76 13.65 0.57
N GLN A 44 -1.27 12.45 0.27
CA GLN A 44 -2.03 11.59 1.17
C GLN A 44 -1.25 10.31 1.40
N LEU A 45 -1.36 9.70 2.58
CA LEU A 45 -0.78 8.39 2.86
C LEU A 45 -1.89 7.33 2.79
N ASP A 46 -1.66 6.33 1.94
CA ASP A 46 -2.42 5.09 1.94
C ASP A 46 -1.74 4.12 2.89
N ILE A 47 -2.39 3.86 4.02
CA ILE A 47 -1.86 3.03 5.10
C ILE A 47 -2.60 1.69 5.06
N THR A 48 -1.84 0.61 4.91
CA THR A 48 -2.35 -0.76 4.99
C THR A 48 -1.93 -1.37 6.30
N VAL A 49 -2.92 -1.72 7.12
CA VAL A 49 -2.77 -2.36 8.42
C VAL A 49 -3.10 -3.84 8.25
N THR A 50 -2.12 -4.71 8.46
CA THR A 50 -2.31 -6.17 8.43
C THR A 50 -2.51 -6.67 9.85
N VAL A 51 -3.68 -7.25 10.10
CA VAL A 51 -4.05 -7.87 11.37
C VAL A 51 -4.16 -9.37 11.16
N ARG A 52 -3.60 -10.15 12.07
CA ARG A 52 -3.74 -11.59 12.12
C ARG A 52 -4.76 -11.94 13.19
N ARG A 53 -5.82 -12.63 12.81
CA ARG A 53 -6.79 -13.24 13.73
C ARG A 53 -6.43 -14.70 13.90
N THR A 54 -6.20 -15.12 15.13
CA THR A 54 -5.97 -16.51 15.50
C THR A 54 -7.14 -16.99 16.35
N LYS A 55 -7.90 -17.94 15.80
CA LYS A 55 -9.00 -18.62 16.47
C LYS A 55 -8.55 -20.01 16.86
N GLN A 56 -8.55 -20.28 18.16
CA GLN A 56 -8.26 -21.60 18.73
C GLN A 56 -9.58 -22.25 19.13
N THR A 57 -9.83 -23.44 18.61
CA THR A 57 -11.03 -24.24 18.93
C THR A 57 -10.61 -25.55 19.57
N PRO A 58 -11.12 -25.87 20.77
CA PRO A 58 -10.76 -27.08 21.48
C PRO A 58 -11.25 -28.32 20.73
N GLY A 59 -10.46 -29.39 20.78
CA GLY A 59 -10.85 -30.68 20.23
C GLY A 59 -11.95 -31.33 21.08
N PRO A 60 -12.88 -32.10 20.50
CA PRO A 60 -13.95 -32.77 21.25
C PRO A 60 -13.43 -33.72 22.34
N TYR A 61 -12.19 -34.21 22.23
CA TYR A 61 -11.57 -35.13 23.17
C TYR A 61 -10.41 -34.50 23.97
N ALA A 62 -10.32 -33.17 24.03
CA ALA A 62 -9.22 -32.47 24.71
C ALA A 62 -9.01 -32.89 26.17
N LEU A 63 -10.10 -33.19 26.90
CA LEU A 63 -10.04 -33.68 28.28
C LEU A 63 -9.33 -35.03 28.43
N TYR A 64 -9.24 -35.82 27.36
CA TYR A 64 -8.62 -37.14 27.37
C TYR A 64 -7.22 -37.15 26.73
N ALA A 65 -6.72 -35.98 26.27
CA ALA A 65 -5.44 -35.87 25.58
C ALA A 65 -4.26 -36.31 26.45
N GLU A 66 -4.21 -35.89 27.70
CA GLU A 66 -3.16 -36.32 28.64
C GLU A 66 -3.22 -37.84 28.87
N ARG A 67 -4.43 -38.39 29.10
CA ARG A 67 -4.61 -39.81 29.40
C ARG A 67 -4.19 -40.73 28.25
N TYR A 68 -4.57 -40.41 27.02
CA TYR A 68 -4.34 -41.29 25.87
C TYR A 68 -3.10 -40.93 25.04
N LEU A 69 -2.74 -39.64 24.96
CA LEU A 69 -1.62 -39.17 24.14
C LEU A 69 -0.44 -38.65 24.96
N GLY A 70 -0.60 -38.43 26.27
CA GLY A 70 0.44 -37.83 27.12
C GLY A 70 0.71 -36.35 26.81
N ILE A 71 -0.24 -35.66 26.18
CA ILE A 71 -0.10 -34.25 25.77
C ILE A 71 -0.88 -33.37 26.73
N ASN A 72 -0.19 -32.43 27.38
CA ASN A 72 -0.78 -31.48 28.34
C ASN A 72 -1.05 -30.11 27.72
N GLU A 73 -0.29 -29.74 26.70
CA GLU A 73 -0.44 -28.47 25.96
C GLU A 73 -1.54 -28.59 24.90
N VAL A 74 -2.79 -28.63 25.34
CA VAL A 74 -3.97 -28.71 24.46
C VAL A 74 -4.87 -27.49 24.62
N ILE A 75 -5.59 -27.15 23.55
CA ILE A 75 -6.58 -26.08 23.58
C ILE A 75 -7.77 -26.56 24.39
N GLN A 76 -8.00 -25.95 25.56
CA GLN A 76 -9.09 -26.33 26.48
C GLN A 76 -10.37 -25.52 26.27
N SER A 77 -10.27 -24.30 25.72
CA SER A 77 -11.40 -23.39 25.53
C SER A 77 -11.27 -22.64 24.22
N GLU A 78 -12.40 -22.21 23.66
CA GLU A 78 -12.40 -21.40 22.45
C GLU A 78 -11.85 -20.01 22.78
N GLN A 79 -10.80 -19.60 22.05
CA GLN A 79 -10.14 -18.32 22.23
C GLN A 79 -9.92 -17.64 20.88
N ILE A 80 -10.24 -16.36 20.81
CA ILE A 80 -9.97 -15.52 19.66
C ILE A 80 -8.99 -14.44 20.10
N SER A 81 -7.86 -14.40 19.42
CA SER A 81 -6.85 -13.37 19.60
C SER A 81 -6.54 -12.70 18.27
N HIS A 82 -6.18 -11.43 18.35
CA HIS A 82 -5.74 -10.64 17.23
C HIS A 82 -4.34 -10.13 17.52
N GLU A 83 -3.52 -10.11 16.49
CA GLU A 83 -2.19 -9.55 16.52
C GLU A 83 -2.04 -8.54 15.37
N LEU A 84 -1.54 -7.35 15.67
CA LEU A 84 -1.16 -6.39 14.67
C LEU A 84 0.19 -6.83 14.07
N VAL A 85 0.21 -7.32 12.83
CA VAL A 85 1.42 -7.91 12.24
C VAL A 85 2.32 -6.85 11.62
N LYS A 86 1.73 -6.00 10.77
CA LYS A 86 2.47 -5.04 9.95
C LYS A 86 1.64 -3.83 9.61
N ILE A 87 2.29 -2.67 9.54
CA ILE A 87 1.72 -1.46 8.96
C ILE A 87 2.65 -1.00 7.83
N THR A 88 2.09 -0.78 6.64
CA THR A 88 2.79 -0.14 5.52
C THR A 88 2.10 1.15 5.16
N ALA A 89 2.88 2.18 4.80
CA ALA A 89 2.35 3.45 4.34
C ALA A 89 3.00 3.83 3.01
N ASN A 90 2.17 4.22 2.04
CA ASN A 90 2.62 4.68 0.73
C ASN A 90 2.09 6.08 0.45
N PRO A 91 2.93 7.03 0.02
CA PRO A 91 2.47 8.33 -0.40
C PRO A 91 1.78 8.27 -1.76
N VAL A 92 0.60 8.86 -1.83
CA VAL A 92 -0.23 9.02 -3.03
C VAL A 92 -0.53 10.51 -3.20
N ALA A 93 -0.61 10.96 -4.46
CA ALA A 93 -1.01 12.33 -4.76
C ALA A 93 -2.50 12.39 -5.01
N VAL A 94 -3.16 13.39 -4.43
CA VAL A 94 -4.57 13.69 -4.66
C VAL A 94 -4.70 15.16 -5.10
N PRO A 95 -5.58 15.50 -6.05
CA PRO A 95 -5.80 16.89 -6.46
C PRO A 95 -6.21 17.80 -5.30
N ASP A 96 -5.45 18.88 -5.09
CA ASP A 96 -5.84 19.89 -4.12
C ASP A 96 -7.03 20.70 -4.67
N THR A 97 -8.15 20.68 -3.95
CA THR A 97 -9.36 21.42 -4.31
C THR A 97 -9.16 22.94 -4.20
N LYS A 98 -8.25 23.40 -3.35
CA LYS A 98 -7.99 24.84 -3.11
C LYS A 98 -7.03 25.45 -4.13
N LEU A 99 -6.13 24.64 -4.70
CA LEU A 99 -5.04 25.09 -5.56
C LEU A 99 -5.19 24.53 -6.97
N ARG A 100 -6.18 25.08 -7.67
CA ARG A 100 -6.49 24.81 -9.08
C ARG A 100 -6.15 26.02 -9.92
N PHE A 101 -5.59 25.77 -11.10
CA PHE A 101 -5.10 26.79 -12.00
C PHE A 101 -5.56 26.48 -13.42
N VAL A 102 -5.83 27.53 -14.20
CA VAL A 102 -6.15 27.40 -15.62
C VAL A 102 -4.98 27.96 -16.43
N ILE A 103 -4.47 27.16 -17.36
CA ILE A 103 -3.47 27.58 -18.33
C ILE A 103 -4.20 28.20 -19.52
N MET A 104 -3.87 29.45 -19.81
CA MET A 104 -4.31 30.15 -21.00
C MET A 104 -3.10 30.37 -21.92
N PRO A 105 -3.24 30.09 -23.22
CA PRO A 105 -2.22 30.45 -24.20
C PRO A 105 -2.08 31.97 -24.25
N ASP A 106 -0.85 32.48 -24.30
CA ASP A 106 -0.63 33.91 -24.50
C ASP A 106 -1.14 34.31 -25.90
N PRO A 107 -2.11 35.25 -26.02
CA PRO A 107 -2.65 35.68 -27.31
C PRO A 107 -1.60 36.32 -28.22
N LYS A 108 -0.42 36.69 -27.68
CA LYS A 108 0.70 37.25 -28.45
C LYS A 108 1.73 36.21 -28.91
N ALA A 109 1.66 34.98 -28.42
CA ALA A 109 2.58 33.93 -28.81
C ALA A 109 2.18 33.30 -30.15
N LYS A 110 3.14 33.09 -31.05
CA LYS A 110 2.91 32.49 -32.38
C LYS A 110 2.62 30.98 -32.34
N GLU A 111 2.97 30.32 -31.25
CA GLU A 111 2.81 28.87 -31.07
C GLU A 111 2.09 28.58 -29.75
N ALA A 112 1.22 27.57 -29.76
CA ALA A 112 0.55 27.09 -28.56
C ALA A 112 1.50 26.19 -27.74
N PRO A 113 1.55 26.34 -26.41
CA PRO A 113 2.37 25.48 -25.56
C PRO A 113 1.83 24.05 -25.56
N THR A 114 2.71 23.07 -25.70
CA THR A 114 2.36 21.65 -25.54
C THR A 114 2.33 21.30 -24.06
N ILE A 115 1.15 21.06 -23.50
CA ILE A 115 1.00 20.77 -22.08
C ILE A 115 0.64 19.29 -21.89
N SER A 116 1.39 18.61 -21.02
CA SER A 116 1.10 17.22 -20.64
C SER A 116 0.49 17.17 -19.24
N LEU A 117 -0.69 16.55 -19.14
CA LEU A 117 -1.37 16.26 -17.87
C LEU A 117 -1.37 14.75 -17.57
N SER A 118 -1.39 14.42 -16.29
CA SER A 118 -1.71 13.07 -15.81
C SER A 118 -3.22 12.79 -15.94
N PRO A 119 -3.64 11.51 -15.92
CA PRO A 119 -5.07 11.15 -15.89
C PRO A 119 -5.84 11.78 -14.72
N GLU A 120 -5.14 12.09 -13.62
CA GLU A 120 -5.72 12.71 -12.42
C GLU A 120 -5.73 14.25 -12.47
N GLY A 121 -5.24 14.85 -13.57
CA GLY A 121 -5.23 16.30 -13.76
C GLY A 121 -4.02 17.04 -13.17
N PHE A 122 -2.94 16.31 -12.87
CA PHE A 122 -1.66 16.91 -12.47
C PHE A 122 -0.85 17.32 -13.69
N LEU A 123 -0.12 18.42 -13.55
CA LEU A 123 0.79 18.87 -14.58
C LEU A 123 2.08 18.03 -14.59
N LEU A 124 2.37 17.37 -15.71
CA LEU A 124 3.59 16.57 -15.91
C LEU A 124 4.70 17.41 -16.54
N GLY A 125 4.32 18.31 -17.45
CA GLY A 125 5.28 19.21 -18.09
C GLY A 125 4.70 20.10 -19.18
N CYS A 126 5.49 21.09 -19.58
CA CYS A 126 5.25 22.02 -20.67
C CYS A 126 6.40 21.90 -21.68
N ASN A 127 6.07 21.59 -22.94
CA ASN A 127 7.00 21.38 -24.06
C ASN A 127 8.10 20.34 -23.78
N VAL A 128 7.75 19.26 -23.08
CA VAL A 128 8.64 18.12 -22.80
C VAL A 128 7.94 16.82 -23.20
N ASP A 129 8.69 15.91 -23.81
CA ASP A 129 8.19 14.57 -24.15
C ASP A 129 7.81 13.80 -22.87
N LYS A 130 6.64 13.14 -22.92
CA LYS A 130 6.01 12.43 -21.78
C LYS A 130 6.95 11.45 -21.05
N GLN A 131 8.02 10.99 -21.70
CA GLN A 131 8.94 9.97 -21.20
C GLN A 131 9.88 10.45 -20.09
N ALA A 132 10.10 11.76 -19.91
CA ALA A 132 10.97 12.28 -18.83
C ALA A 132 10.35 12.21 -17.43
N CYS A 133 9.05 11.89 -17.31
CA CYS A 133 8.27 12.06 -16.08
C CYS A 133 8.15 10.79 -15.21
N HIS A 134 8.62 9.63 -15.69
CA HIS A 134 8.35 8.33 -15.05
C HIS A 134 9.56 7.65 -14.37
N THR A 135 10.76 8.23 -14.42
CA THR A 135 11.98 7.56 -13.93
C THR A 135 12.17 7.57 -12.41
N GLY A 136 11.33 8.28 -11.64
CA GLY A 136 11.45 8.40 -10.18
C GLY A 136 10.24 7.95 -9.35
N CYS A 137 9.12 7.58 -9.96
CA CYS A 137 7.86 7.31 -9.25
C CYS A 137 7.28 5.97 -9.69
N LYS A 138 7.75 4.88 -9.06
CA LYS A 138 7.10 3.57 -9.21
C LYS A 138 5.84 3.55 -8.33
N PRO A 139 4.63 3.32 -8.88
CA PRO A 139 3.47 3.03 -8.06
C PRO A 139 3.73 1.73 -7.29
N ALA A 140 3.46 1.74 -5.99
CA ALA A 140 3.57 0.55 -5.16
C ALA A 140 2.67 -0.55 -5.72
N ASN A 141 3.23 -1.74 -5.95
CA ASN A 141 2.51 -2.91 -6.41
C ASN A 141 1.28 -3.13 -5.52
N ARG A 142 0.10 -3.00 -6.11
CA ARG A 142 -1.17 -3.38 -5.49
C ARG A 142 -1.11 -4.91 -5.32
N PRO A 143 -1.05 -5.46 -4.09
CA PRO A 143 -1.12 -6.89 -3.93
C PRO A 143 -2.49 -7.35 -4.47
N GLN A 144 -2.45 -8.22 -5.47
CA GLN A 144 -3.62 -8.92 -5.94
C GLN A 144 -4.12 -9.79 -4.80
N LYS A 145 -5.43 -9.73 -4.57
CA LYS A 145 -6.16 -10.58 -3.63
C LYS A 145 -5.81 -12.02 -3.99
N SER A 146 -5.13 -12.73 -3.10
CA SER A 146 -4.83 -14.15 -3.30
C SER A 146 -6.16 -14.89 -3.34
N THR A 147 -6.49 -15.43 -4.51
CA THR A 147 -7.60 -16.34 -4.71
C THR A 147 -7.25 -17.63 -3.97
N GLU A 148 -7.95 -17.91 -2.88
CA GLU A 148 -7.93 -19.23 -2.26
C GLU A 148 -8.47 -20.23 -3.29
N THR A 149 -7.59 -21.10 -3.80
CA THR A 149 -8.01 -22.32 -4.48
C THR A 149 -8.69 -23.22 -3.45
N PRO A 150 -9.94 -23.68 -3.66
CA PRO A 150 -10.54 -24.67 -2.79
C PRO A 150 -9.82 -25.99 -3.03
N GLU A 151 -8.86 -26.28 -2.16
CA GLU A 151 -8.33 -27.62 -2.00
C GLU A 151 -9.51 -28.51 -1.59
N TYR A 152 -9.71 -29.62 -2.31
CA TYR A 152 -10.85 -30.52 -2.10
C TYR A 152 -10.67 -31.25 -0.76
N GLN A 153 -10.96 -30.57 0.35
CA GLN A 153 -10.92 -31.15 1.68
C GLN A 153 -12.21 -31.95 1.87
N THR A 154 -12.11 -33.27 1.78
CA THR A 154 -13.18 -34.15 2.26
C THR A 154 -13.41 -33.85 3.73
N LYS A 155 -14.65 -33.42 4.06
CA LYS A 155 -15.05 -33.07 5.42
C LYS A 155 -14.71 -34.22 6.37
N ALA A 156 -14.10 -33.88 7.51
CA ALA A 156 -13.74 -34.74 8.65
C ALA A 156 -14.74 -35.86 8.99
N SER A 157 -16.04 -35.69 8.72
CA SER A 157 -17.07 -36.69 8.99
C SER A 157 -16.95 -37.99 8.19
N SER A 158 -16.13 -38.06 7.13
CA SER A 158 -16.01 -39.25 6.28
C SER A 158 -15.05 -40.32 6.81
N THR A 159 -14.38 -40.10 7.94
CA THR A 159 -13.28 -40.95 8.43
C THR A 159 -13.63 -41.79 9.65
N PHE A 160 -14.87 -41.71 10.15
CA PHE A 160 -15.31 -42.52 11.28
C PHE A 160 -15.36 -44.01 10.91
N THR A 161 -14.69 -44.84 11.72
CA THR A 161 -14.82 -46.29 11.63
C THR A 161 -16.18 -46.75 12.14
N ARG A 162 -16.59 -47.96 11.75
CA ARG A 162 -17.86 -48.57 12.19
C ARG A 162 -17.99 -48.54 13.72
N ASP A 163 -16.94 -48.88 14.44
CA ASP A 163 -16.95 -48.91 15.90
C ASP A 163 -17.13 -47.51 16.50
N MET A 164 -16.55 -46.48 15.87
CA MET A 164 -16.77 -45.09 16.28
C MET A 164 -18.21 -44.64 16.00
N GLN A 165 -18.81 -45.06 14.90
CA GLN A 165 -20.21 -44.74 14.61
C GLN A 165 -21.19 -45.41 15.60
N GLN A 166 -20.81 -46.55 16.17
CA GLN A 166 -21.61 -47.30 17.14
C GLN A 166 -21.37 -46.87 18.60
N ALA A 167 -20.27 -46.17 18.88
CA ALA A 167 -19.92 -45.76 20.23
C ALA A 167 -20.87 -44.64 20.74
N THR A 168 -21.40 -44.83 21.94
CA THR A 168 -22.36 -43.90 22.57
C THR A 168 -21.73 -42.92 23.55
N SER A 169 -20.48 -43.16 24.00
CA SER A 169 -19.80 -42.33 24.99
C SER A 169 -18.58 -41.60 24.41
N THR A 170 -18.36 -40.37 24.85
CA THR A 170 -17.20 -39.56 24.43
C THR A 170 -15.88 -40.18 24.87
N ALA A 171 -15.84 -40.82 26.04
CA ALA A 171 -14.66 -41.54 26.52
C ALA A 171 -14.31 -42.73 25.61
N LYS A 172 -15.31 -43.52 25.16
CA LYS A 172 -15.05 -44.64 24.25
C LYS A 172 -14.64 -44.16 22.86
N LEU A 173 -15.26 -43.08 22.38
CA LEU A 173 -14.86 -42.43 21.13
C LEU A 173 -13.41 -41.92 21.18
N ALA A 174 -13.00 -41.31 22.29
CA ALA A 174 -11.63 -40.87 22.50
C ALA A 174 -10.65 -42.07 22.54
N GLU A 175 -10.98 -43.15 23.24
CA GLU A 175 -10.17 -44.38 23.25
C GLU A 175 -9.97 -44.93 21.82
N LEU A 176 -11.06 -45.05 21.05
CA LEU A 176 -11.00 -45.53 19.66
C LEU A 176 -10.21 -44.58 18.75
N ALA A 177 -10.40 -43.26 18.89
CA ALA A 177 -9.67 -42.26 18.13
C ALA A 177 -8.15 -42.31 18.42
N ALA A 178 -7.76 -42.46 19.69
CA ALA A 178 -6.36 -42.62 20.07
C ALA A 178 -5.76 -43.91 19.50
N ALA A 179 -6.49 -45.03 19.57
CA ALA A 179 -6.06 -46.28 18.97
C ALA A 179 -5.82 -46.14 17.46
N GLN A 180 -6.72 -45.47 16.73
CA GLN A 180 -6.53 -45.20 15.29
C GLN A 180 -5.30 -44.32 15.02
N LEU A 181 -5.05 -43.30 15.85
CA LEU A 181 -3.86 -42.46 15.74
C LEU A 181 -2.57 -43.27 15.88
N PHE A 182 -2.49 -44.15 16.88
CA PHE A 182 -1.32 -45.01 17.07
C PHE A 182 -1.15 -46.02 15.94
N ASN A 183 -2.24 -46.63 15.46
CA ASN A 183 -2.20 -47.52 14.29
C ASN A 183 -1.66 -46.81 13.04
N LEU A 184 -2.06 -45.55 12.80
CA LEU A 184 -1.55 -44.74 11.69
C LEU A 184 -0.05 -44.45 11.84
N ARG A 185 0.41 -44.15 13.06
CA ARG A 185 1.84 -43.93 13.34
C ARG A 185 2.67 -45.19 13.14
N GLU A 186 2.17 -46.33 13.60
CA GLU A 186 2.82 -47.63 13.38
C GLU A 186 2.88 -47.96 11.88
N THR A 187 1.76 -47.80 11.16
CA THR A 187 1.70 -47.98 9.70
C THR A 187 2.71 -47.09 8.99
N ARG A 188 2.83 -45.81 9.40
CA ARG A 188 3.81 -44.89 8.86
C ARG A 188 5.25 -45.39 9.09
N LEU A 189 5.56 -45.88 10.29
CA LEU A 189 6.88 -46.41 10.62
C LEU A 189 7.20 -47.67 9.79
N SER A 190 6.25 -48.62 9.68
CA SER A 190 6.43 -49.82 8.86
C SER A 190 6.65 -49.49 7.37
N LEU A 191 5.94 -48.50 6.84
CA LEU A 191 6.13 -48.02 5.46
C LEU A 191 7.48 -47.34 5.24
N LEU A 192 8.03 -46.68 6.26
CA LEU A 192 9.36 -46.05 6.19
C LEU A 192 10.49 -47.08 6.29
N HIS A 193 10.31 -48.12 7.10
CA HIS A 193 11.26 -49.23 7.22
C HIS A 193 11.17 -50.24 6.08
N GLN A 194 10.20 -50.08 5.17
CA GLN A 194 9.96 -50.98 4.05
C GLN A 194 9.65 -52.43 4.48
N GLU A 195 9.12 -52.60 5.69
CA GLU A 195 8.76 -53.91 6.28
C GLU A 195 7.41 -54.43 5.77
N THR A 196 6.76 -53.71 4.85
CA THR A 196 5.46 -54.07 4.31
C THR A 196 5.60 -54.85 3.00
N GLU A 197 4.97 -56.01 2.92
CA GLU A 197 4.87 -56.87 1.72
C GLU A 197 4.27 -56.15 0.47
N HIS A 198 3.58 -55.01 0.68
CA HIS A 198 2.84 -54.29 -0.36
C HIS A 198 3.21 -52.80 -0.45
N THR A 199 4.50 -52.46 -0.46
CA THR A 199 4.91 -51.10 -0.84
C THR A 199 4.51 -50.81 -2.30
N PRO A 200 3.82 -49.70 -2.59
CA PRO A 200 3.57 -49.26 -3.97
C PRO A 200 4.89 -49.16 -4.73
N ALA A 201 4.98 -49.79 -5.91
CA ALA A 201 6.20 -49.80 -6.72
C ALA A 201 6.54 -48.42 -7.34
N ASP A 202 5.59 -47.48 -7.34
CA ASP A 202 5.73 -46.14 -7.89
C ASP A 202 5.85 -45.07 -6.80
N GLY A 203 6.85 -44.19 -6.94
CA GLY A 203 7.13 -43.10 -6.00
C GLY A 203 6.04 -42.04 -5.91
N ALA A 204 5.29 -41.79 -7.00
CA ALA A 204 4.17 -40.84 -6.96
C ALA A 204 3.00 -41.37 -6.12
N SER A 205 2.68 -42.65 -6.30
CA SER A 205 1.67 -43.37 -5.51
C SER A 205 2.05 -43.43 -4.02
N TYR A 206 3.32 -43.70 -3.70
CA TYR A 206 3.81 -43.71 -2.33
C TYR A 206 3.69 -42.33 -1.65
N LYS A 207 3.99 -41.25 -2.39
CA LYS A 207 3.84 -39.88 -1.89
C LYS A 207 2.39 -39.54 -1.56
N LEU A 208 1.43 -39.94 -2.39
CA LEU A 208 0.01 -39.73 -2.13
C LEU A 208 -0.47 -40.53 -0.91
N LEU A 209 -0.03 -41.78 -0.77
CA LEU A 209 -0.33 -42.60 0.41
C LEU A 209 0.18 -41.93 1.70
N LEU A 210 1.44 -41.50 1.71
CA LEU A 210 2.00 -40.78 2.85
C LEU A 210 1.25 -39.47 3.12
N ALA A 211 0.84 -38.73 2.09
CA ALA A 211 0.05 -37.51 2.26
C ALA A 211 -1.30 -37.79 2.93
N GLU A 212 -2.01 -38.86 2.56
CA GLU A 212 -3.26 -39.23 3.21
C GLU A 212 -3.05 -39.72 4.65
N ILE A 213 -1.99 -40.50 4.92
CA ILE A 213 -1.64 -40.88 6.30
C ILE A 213 -1.38 -39.64 7.16
N ASN A 214 -0.60 -38.67 6.66
CA ASN A 214 -0.36 -37.40 7.36
C ASN A 214 -1.67 -36.64 7.63
N ARG A 215 -2.55 -36.58 6.63
CA ARG A 215 -3.86 -35.91 6.74
C ARG A 215 -4.71 -36.54 7.85
N MET A 216 -4.78 -37.87 7.87
CA MET A 216 -5.54 -38.64 8.86
C MET A 216 -4.92 -38.55 10.26
N GLU A 217 -3.58 -38.62 10.37
CA GLU A 217 -2.86 -38.44 11.62
C GLU A 217 -3.16 -37.05 12.22
N THR A 218 -3.07 -36.00 11.40
CA THR A 218 -3.38 -34.63 11.81
C THR A 218 -4.83 -34.51 12.28
N TYR A 219 -5.78 -35.07 11.52
CA TYR A 219 -7.19 -35.07 11.90
C TYR A 219 -7.43 -35.72 13.26
N TYR A 220 -6.96 -36.96 13.48
CA TYR A 220 -7.15 -37.64 14.76
C TYR A 220 -6.44 -36.91 15.90
N LEU A 221 -5.30 -36.28 15.65
CA LEU A 221 -4.58 -35.47 16.62
C LEU A 221 -5.33 -34.17 16.97
N GLU A 222 -5.95 -33.49 16.01
CA GLU A 222 -6.79 -32.30 16.23
C GLU A 222 -8.03 -32.62 17.07
N LEU A 223 -8.54 -33.85 17.04
CA LEU A 223 -9.64 -34.25 17.93
C LEU A 223 -9.28 -34.14 19.42
N PHE A 224 -7.98 -34.27 19.76
CA PHE A 224 -7.47 -34.13 21.12
C PHE A 224 -6.86 -32.75 21.38
N THR A 225 -6.07 -32.22 20.44
CA THR A 225 -5.31 -30.98 20.65
C THR A 225 -6.13 -29.73 20.34
N GLY A 226 -7.19 -29.87 19.53
CA GLY A 226 -7.92 -28.76 18.93
C GLY A 226 -7.31 -28.30 17.61
N SER A 227 -7.93 -27.29 17.02
CA SER A 227 -7.47 -26.67 15.78
C SER A 227 -7.20 -25.18 15.99
N THR A 228 -6.26 -24.65 15.23
CA THR A 228 -5.92 -23.22 15.22
C THR A 228 -6.08 -22.67 13.82
N GLU A 229 -7.08 -21.81 13.63
CA GLU A 229 -7.30 -21.10 12.37
C GLU A 229 -6.66 -19.72 12.45
N THR A 230 -5.74 -19.44 11.52
CA THR A 230 -5.09 -18.13 11.43
C THR A 230 -5.46 -17.46 10.12
N VAL A 231 -6.05 -16.26 10.21
CA VAL A 231 -6.49 -15.47 9.05
C VAL A 231 -5.84 -14.09 9.12
N GLU A 232 -5.16 -13.68 8.07
CA GLU A 232 -4.64 -12.33 7.95
C GLU A 232 -5.61 -11.44 7.16
N THR A 233 -6.05 -10.35 7.77
CA THR A 233 -6.91 -9.33 7.16
C THR A 233 -6.14 -8.03 6.96
N GLN A 234 -6.37 -7.39 5.81
CA GLN A 234 -5.77 -6.10 5.50
C GLN A 234 -6.83 -5.01 5.55
N HIS A 235 -6.60 -4.00 6.36
CA HIS A 235 -7.44 -2.81 6.50
C HIS A 235 -6.73 -1.62 5.88
N ARG A 236 -7.45 -0.84 5.06
CA ARG A 236 -6.91 0.35 4.42
C ARG A 236 -7.42 1.60 5.13
N LEU A 237 -6.49 2.44 5.55
CA LEU A 237 -6.74 3.72 6.18
C LEU A 237 -6.05 4.81 5.34
N THR A 238 -6.65 5.98 5.33
CA THR A 238 -6.06 7.13 4.67
C THR A 238 -5.71 8.21 5.70
N PHE A 239 -4.57 8.88 5.48
CA PHE A 239 -4.12 9.94 6.36
C PHE A 239 -3.56 11.11 5.56
N GLU A 240 -3.96 12.32 5.94
CA GLU A 240 -3.44 13.56 5.36
C GLU A 240 -2.48 14.23 6.35
N PRO A 241 -1.17 14.27 6.07
CA PRO A 241 -0.22 14.89 6.98
C PRO A 241 -0.41 16.40 7.06
N LYS A 242 -0.46 16.91 8.31
CA LYS A 242 -0.37 18.33 8.66
C LYS A 242 0.92 18.61 9.42
N LYS A 243 1.25 19.90 9.57
CA LYS A 243 2.52 20.33 10.18
C LYS A 243 2.53 19.99 11.67
N GLU A 244 3.58 19.29 12.10
CA GLU A 244 3.87 19.01 13.53
C GLU A 244 2.65 18.48 14.29
N GLU A 245 1.97 17.48 13.71
CA GLU A 245 0.74 16.88 14.26
C GLU A 245 1.03 15.45 14.73
N GLU A 246 0.46 15.09 15.87
CA GLU A 246 0.39 13.72 16.36
C GLU A 246 -1.08 13.33 16.48
N VAL A 247 -1.48 12.25 15.79
CA VAL A 247 -2.88 11.85 15.65
C VAL A 247 -3.02 10.37 15.89
N VAL A 248 -4.13 9.97 16.52
CA VAL A 248 -4.53 8.55 16.60
C VAL A 248 -4.97 8.09 15.21
N LEU A 249 -4.21 7.17 14.61
CA LEU A 249 -4.52 6.61 13.29
C LEU A 249 -5.62 5.55 13.38
N CYS A 250 -5.53 4.68 14.37
CA CYS A 250 -6.50 3.64 14.69
C CYS A 250 -6.25 3.17 16.12
N ARG A 251 -7.14 2.33 16.63
CA ARG A 251 -6.92 1.64 17.89
C ARG A 251 -6.97 0.14 17.68
N PHE A 252 -6.23 -0.59 18.50
CA PHE A 252 -6.09 -2.03 18.39
C PHE A 252 -6.46 -2.70 19.70
N ASN A 253 -7.34 -3.69 19.62
CA ASN A 253 -7.75 -4.51 20.75
C ASN A 253 -7.39 -5.97 20.45
N ARG A 254 -6.73 -6.64 21.40
CA ARG A 254 -6.30 -8.05 21.22
C ARG A 254 -7.47 -9.02 21.04
N GLN A 255 -8.67 -8.71 21.51
CA GLN A 255 -9.85 -9.57 21.37
C GLN A 255 -10.70 -9.22 20.15
N GLN A 256 -10.82 -7.93 19.81
CA GLN A 256 -11.70 -7.44 18.74
C GLN A 256 -10.96 -7.11 17.43
N GLY A 257 -9.63 -6.98 17.47
CA GLY A 257 -8.81 -6.58 16.35
C GLY A 257 -8.75 -5.05 16.18
N LEU A 258 -8.87 -4.58 14.95
CA LEU A 258 -8.83 -3.16 14.64
C LEU A 258 -10.17 -2.49 15.00
N VAL A 259 -10.11 -1.48 15.87
CA VAL A 259 -11.28 -0.70 16.29
C VAL A 259 -11.17 0.76 15.83
N ASP A 260 -12.29 1.46 15.83
CA ASP A 260 -12.37 2.84 15.38
C ASP A 260 -11.54 3.79 16.24
N LYS A 261 -11.15 4.92 15.65
CA LYS A 261 -10.36 5.98 16.32
C LYS A 261 -10.99 6.53 17.60
N ASN A 262 -12.29 6.39 17.77
CA ASN A 262 -13.03 6.92 18.91
C ASN A 262 -13.31 5.88 19.99
N ASP A 263 -13.16 4.59 19.69
CA ASP A 263 -13.39 3.51 20.64
C ASP A 263 -12.23 3.44 21.65
N LEU A 264 -12.48 3.59 22.94
CA LEU A 264 -11.44 3.60 23.98
C LEU A 264 -11.07 2.20 24.47
N SER A 265 -11.69 1.13 23.94
CA SER A 265 -11.40 -0.25 24.32
C SER A 265 -10.08 -0.79 23.76
N GLY A 266 -9.45 -0.09 22.81
CA GLY A 266 -8.19 -0.49 22.17
C GLY A 266 -7.03 0.46 22.44
N GLU A 267 -5.81 -0.08 22.37
CA GLU A 267 -4.54 0.65 22.48
C GLU A 267 -4.32 1.52 21.24
N PRO A 268 -3.90 2.80 21.39
CA PRO A 268 -3.79 3.74 20.28
C PRO A 268 -2.54 3.52 19.43
N VAL A 269 -2.76 3.32 18.13
CA VAL A 269 -1.70 3.42 17.13
C VAL A 269 -1.62 4.87 16.66
N LEU A 270 -0.50 5.52 16.97
CA LEU A 270 -0.24 6.93 16.72
C LEU A 270 0.51 7.11 15.40
N ILE A 271 0.16 8.16 14.66
CA ILE A 271 0.94 8.68 13.55
C ILE A 271 1.50 10.05 13.93
N ASN A 272 2.81 10.16 13.93
CA ASN A 272 3.56 11.38 14.25
C ASN A 272 4.17 11.94 12.97
N VAL A 273 3.94 13.23 12.73
CA VAL A 273 4.52 14.01 11.64
C VAL A 273 5.50 15.02 12.24
N SER A 274 6.79 14.80 12.03
CA SER A 274 7.86 15.63 12.61
C SER A 274 8.98 15.94 11.61
N ASN A 275 9.88 16.86 11.97
CA ASN A 275 11.04 17.26 11.18
C ASN A 275 10.68 17.70 9.75
N THR A 276 9.70 18.61 9.62
CA THR A 276 9.32 19.21 8.35
C THR A 276 10.36 20.27 7.94
N TYR A 277 11.24 19.90 7.00
CA TYR A 277 12.19 20.81 6.37
C TYR A 277 11.70 21.20 4.98
N ALA A 278 11.38 22.48 4.80
CA ALA A 278 11.14 23.08 3.48
C ALA A 278 12.41 23.82 3.05
N PRO A 279 13.09 23.42 1.97
CA PRO A 279 14.21 24.19 1.44
C PRO A 279 13.69 25.56 1.01
N ALA A 280 14.08 26.62 1.73
CA ALA A 280 13.79 27.98 1.35
C ALA A 280 14.69 28.37 0.18
N LEU A 281 14.17 28.32 -1.04
CA LEU A 281 14.80 29.03 -2.15
C LEU A 281 14.47 30.52 -1.99
N GLU A 282 15.40 31.28 -1.42
CA GLU A 282 15.29 32.74 -1.25
C GLU A 282 15.05 33.49 -2.57
N SER A 283 15.26 32.87 -3.72
CA SER A 283 15.22 33.51 -5.05
C SER A 283 13.86 33.50 -5.77
N VAL A 284 12.80 32.86 -5.24
CA VAL A 284 11.46 32.87 -5.88
C VAL A 284 10.33 33.19 -4.88
N LYS A 285 10.53 34.20 -4.04
CA LYS A 285 9.41 34.87 -3.34
C LYS A 285 8.74 35.85 -4.30
N ARG A 286 7.92 35.34 -5.22
CA ARG A 286 6.69 36.05 -5.57
C ARG A 286 5.57 35.33 -4.83
N SER A 287 5.16 35.91 -3.71
CA SER A 287 3.81 35.68 -3.21
C SER A 287 2.84 35.89 -4.37
N ILE A 288 1.71 35.20 -4.32
CA ILE A 288 0.57 35.49 -5.20
C ILE A 288 0.07 36.89 -4.80
N ASP A 289 0.81 37.92 -5.19
CA ASP A 289 0.46 39.31 -4.97
C ASP A 289 -0.65 39.64 -5.96
N LYS A 290 -1.83 39.96 -5.42
CA LYS A 290 -3.08 40.26 -6.13
C LYS A 290 -3.00 41.43 -7.15
N LYS A 291 -1.82 42.01 -7.40
CA LYS A 291 -1.61 43.18 -8.27
C LYS A 291 -0.59 42.99 -9.40
N ALA A 292 0.14 41.87 -9.46
CA ALA A 292 1.07 41.61 -10.55
C ALA A 292 0.44 40.69 -11.60
N LYS A 293 0.60 41.01 -12.90
CA LYS A 293 0.15 40.13 -13.99
C LYS A 293 0.82 38.76 -13.81
N PRO A 294 0.05 37.67 -13.61
CA PRO A 294 0.63 36.36 -13.39
C PRO A 294 1.14 35.85 -14.73
N VAL A 295 2.46 35.79 -14.87
CA VAL A 295 3.12 35.41 -16.13
C VAL A 295 3.96 34.19 -15.80
N GLY A 296 3.38 33.00 -15.95
CA GLY A 296 4.05 31.76 -15.57
C GLY A 296 3.19 30.56 -15.20
N LEU A 297 3.87 29.49 -14.78
CA LEU A 297 3.31 28.22 -14.34
C LEU A 297 3.48 28.02 -12.83
N TYR A 298 2.42 27.65 -12.11
CA TYR A 298 2.52 27.36 -10.68
C TYR A 298 2.98 25.93 -10.42
N TYR A 299 3.85 25.77 -9.43
CA TYR A 299 4.36 24.49 -8.95
C TYR A 299 4.53 24.50 -7.44
N ARG A 300 4.70 23.31 -6.84
CA ARG A 300 4.94 23.18 -5.40
C ARG A 300 6.40 22.88 -5.12
N MET A 301 6.93 23.45 -4.05
CA MET A 301 8.18 23.03 -3.45
C MET A 301 7.84 22.20 -2.22
N PRO A 302 7.82 20.85 -2.29
CA PRO A 302 7.40 20.01 -1.18
C PRO A 302 8.38 20.10 0.01
N ALA A 303 7.88 19.90 1.22
CA ALA A 303 8.72 19.81 2.41
C ALA A 303 9.11 18.34 2.68
N LEU A 304 10.38 18.09 2.99
CA LEU A 304 10.84 16.80 3.49
C LEU A 304 10.35 16.63 4.92
N THR A 305 9.56 15.60 5.17
CA THR A 305 8.93 15.37 6.48
C THR A 305 9.12 13.94 6.92
N THR A 306 9.52 13.72 8.16
CA THR A 306 9.61 12.39 8.75
C THR A 306 8.25 12.01 9.34
N ILE A 307 7.73 10.88 8.89
CA ILE A 307 6.46 10.34 9.37
C ILE A 307 6.74 9.00 10.05
N LYS A 308 6.20 8.84 11.26
CA LYS A 308 6.42 7.67 12.11
C LYS A 308 5.07 7.13 12.56
N ILE A 309 4.86 5.82 12.40
CA ILE A 309 3.69 5.11 12.93
C ILE A 309 4.16 4.23 14.08
N THR A 310 3.63 4.49 15.26
CA THR A 310 4.02 3.86 16.51
C THR A 310 2.83 3.42 17.31
N ASP A 311 3.09 2.46 18.19
CA ASP A 311 2.24 2.08 19.29
C ASP A 311 3.10 2.15 20.57
N ASP A 312 2.54 1.86 21.73
CA ASP A 312 3.23 2.02 23.02
C ASP A 312 4.50 1.15 23.10
N GLN A 313 4.53 0.03 22.37
CA GLN A 313 5.59 -0.97 22.46
C GLN A 313 6.63 -0.91 21.33
N ARG A 314 6.24 -0.47 20.12
CA ARG A 314 7.12 -0.55 18.94
C ARG A 314 6.80 0.44 17.84
N VAL A 315 7.78 0.62 16.95
CA VAL A 315 7.66 1.41 15.72
C VAL A 315 7.36 0.48 14.55
N TYR A 316 6.19 0.63 13.93
CA TYR A 316 5.80 -0.19 12.78
C TYR A 316 6.39 0.31 11.47
N TRP A 317 6.44 1.64 11.32
CA TRP A 317 6.88 2.27 10.09
C TRP A 317 7.49 3.64 10.38
N LYS A 318 8.60 3.95 9.72
CA LYS A 318 9.26 5.26 9.79
C LYS A 318 9.87 5.55 8.43
N SER A 319 9.52 6.67 7.82
CA SER A 319 10.13 7.11 6.56
C SER A 319 10.14 8.63 6.46
N THR A 320 11.08 9.14 5.67
CA THR A 320 11.13 10.55 5.29
C THR A 320 10.53 10.69 3.89
N VAL A 321 9.44 11.47 3.80
CA VAL A 321 8.62 11.62 2.59
C VAL A 321 8.51 13.09 2.22
N GLN A 322 8.46 13.39 0.93
CA GLN A 322 8.16 14.72 0.41
C GLN A 322 6.66 14.99 0.49
N VAL A 323 6.26 15.93 1.35
CA VAL A 323 4.86 16.31 1.56
C VAL A 323 4.57 17.64 0.86
N ALA A 324 3.71 17.60 -0.15
CA ALA A 324 3.44 18.72 -1.04
C ALA A 324 2.77 19.92 -0.34
N GLN A 325 1.83 19.67 0.57
CA GLN A 325 1.06 20.71 1.27
C GLN A 325 1.80 21.42 2.40
N LEU A 326 2.87 20.82 2.93
CA LEU A 326 3.67 21.42 4.00
C LEU A 326 4.78 22.35 3.46
N GLY A 327 4.97 22.34 2.15
CA GLY A 327 5.88 23.24 1.46
C GLY A 327 5.22 24.53 0.98
N SER A 328 5.84 25.19 0.00
CA SER A 328 5.36 26.46 -0.56
C SER A 328 4.95 26.30 -2.03
N VAL A 329 3.97 27.11 -2.47
CA VAL A 329 3.63 27.26 -3.88
C VAL A 329 4.51 28.37 -4.47
N SER A 330 5.09 28.13 -5.63
CA SER A 330 5.91 29.10 -6.36
C SER A 330 5.47 29.17 -7.82
N SER A 331 5.87 30.23 -8.52
CA SER A 331 5.55 30.45 -9.93
C SER A 331 6.82 30.46 -10.76
N LEU A 332 6.87 29.64 -11.81
CA LEU A 332 7.90 29.66 -12.84
C LEU A 332 7.57 30.76 -13.86
N PRO A 333 8.39 31.80 -14.05
CA PRO A 333 8.09 32.91 -14.95
C PRO A 333 8.04 32.48 -16.42
N SER A 334 7.26 33.18 -17.27
CA SER A 334 7.05 32.78 -18.68
C SER A 334 8.32 32.67 -19.54
N ASN A 335 9.38 33.40 -19.18
CA ASN A 335 10.67 33.30 -19.87
C ASN A 335 11.37 31.95 -19.61
N GLN A 336 11.01 31.24 -18.54
CA GLN A 336 11.55 29.94 -18.15
C GLN A 336 10.56 28.79 -18.35
N THR A 337 9.37 29.05 -18.89
CA THR A 337 8.38 28.01 -19.25
C THR A 337 8.64 27.38 -20.61
N ARG A 338 9.80 27.64 -21.24
CA ARG A 338 10.14 27.08 -22.56
C ARG A 338 10.20 25.57 -22.53
N SER A 339 10.81 25.00 -21.50
CA SER A 339 10.69 23.58 -21.17
C SER A 339 10.60 23.43 -19.65
N ALA A 340 9.56 22.76 -19.16
CA ALA A 340 9.40 22.50 -17.73
C ALA A 340 8.87 21.08 -17.50
N ALA A 341 9.50 20.35 -16.58
CA ALA A 341 9.04 19.03 -16.14
C ALA A 341 8.73 19.08 -14.65
N LEU A 342 7.58 18.54 -14.27
CA LEU A 342 7.09 18.53 -12.89
C LEU A 342 6.83 17.10 -12.42
N CYS A 343 7.03 16.86 -11.13
CA CYS A 343 6.71 15.59 -10.51
C CYS A 343 5.21 15.49 -10.25
N PRO A 344 4.51 14.44 -10.75
CA PRO A 344 3.08 14.27 -10.49
C PRO A 344 2.76 13.98 -9.01
N LEU A 345 3.69 13.37 -8.27
CA LEU A 345 3.45 12.99 -6.87
C LEU A 345 3.53 14.18 -5.90
N THR A 346 4.45 15.11 -6.15
CA THR A 346 4.77 16.18 -5.20
C THR A 346 4.52 17.58 -5.75
N GLY A 347 4.36 17.70 -7.08
CA GLY A 347 4.25 18.98 -7.78
C GLY A 347 5.58 19.72 -7.87
N ALA A 348 6.68 19.06 -7.51
CA ALA A 348 8.04 19.61 -7.58
C ALA A 348 8.49 19.86 -9.01
N LEU A 349 9.16 20.98 -9.25
CA LEU A 349 9.86 21.24 -10.50
C LEU A 349 11.10 20.33 -10.56
N LEU A 350 11.14 19.43 -11.54
CA LEU A 350 12.26 18.50 -11.76
C LEU A 350 13.31 19.11 -12.68
N LYS A 351 12.87 19.79 -13.74
CA LYS A 351 13.74 20.44 -14.72
C LYS A 351 13.03 21.68 -15.28
N ALA A 352 13.77 22.77 -15.42
CA ALA A 352 13.35 23.94 -16.20
C ALA A 352 14.49 24.35 -17.14
N GLY A 353 14.17 24.68 -18.38
CA GLY A 353 15.10 25.15 -19.40
C GLY A 353 14.72 26.52 -19.96
N LEU A 354 15.74 27.31 -20.27
CA LEU A 354 15.66 28.60 -20.98
C LEU A 354 15.51 28.44 -22.50
#